data_AF-F0RRN3-F1
#
_entry.id   AF-F0RRN3-F1
#
_cell.length_a   1.000
_cell.length_b   1.000
_cell.length_c   1.000
_cell.angle_alpha   90.00
_cell.angle_beta   90.00
_cell.angle_gamma   90.00
#
_symmetry.space_group_name_H-M   'P 1'
#
loop_
_entity.id
_entity.type
_entity.pdbx_description
1 polymer ?
#
loop_
_entity_poly.entity_id
_entity_poly.type
_entity_poly.pdbx_seq_one_letter_code
_entity_poly.pdbx_strand_id
1 'polypeptide(L)'
;MGLLLISCTDEIEMVQVHFDSREGSSLDAVGVAKGNRLSEPENPQREGYAFAGWYKESTCSTAWNFTTDVVDADTLLYAKWTPTVQTLRFDANGGDRSMGSLTLATGQEASLPTCAFINSGYVFTGWSTSPDGEREYSDEGRYTMGPVDQTLYALWIPLCSITLDPQGGSGGTTHVIAVLGEPMPPDMDPPQRPGYQFCGYSDQAGSGGTLYYAADMSSVKNWDKSTGSTATLYAQWSPTNLNSSAGGHVFFDKGLYSDGWRYLEAAPVSTQWVAKQWSSAEQFRLVGAADSAIGDGYANTNLIVDELGQDGEYAALLCANLSVEHDGVTYDDWFLPSHDELALMYQVLHQSGLGGFFNTYYWSSSERSSAIAFMDNFSDPTEPLEAAKTYCAHVRAIRAF
;
A
#
# COMPACT_ATOMS: atom_id res chain seq x y z
N MET A 1 -30.02 28.93 -101.51
CA MET A 1 -28.60 28.70 -101.24
C MET A 1 -28.44 28.88 -99.74
N GLY A 2 -28.37 27.78 -98.99
CA GLY A 2 -28.40 27.78 -97.54
C GLY A 2 -27.04 28.22 -96.96
N LEU A 3 -27.08 29.05 -95.93
CA LEU A 3 -25.93 29.31 -95.07
C LEU A 3 -26.09 28.44 -93.83
N LEU A 4 -25.24 27.43 -93.70
CA LEU A 4 -25.11 26.61 -92.49
C LEU A 4 -24.13 27.35 -91.56
N LEU A 5 -24.63 27.94 -90.47
CA LEU A 5 -23.80 28.43 -89.38
C LEU A 5 -23.55 27.25 -88.43
N ILE A 6 -22.31 26.77 -88.40
CA ILE A 6 -21.84 25.80 -87.40
C ILE A 6 -21.37 26.64 -86.20
N SER A 7 -22.11 26.62 -85.09
CA SER A 7 -21.58 27.06 -83.80
C SER A 7 -20.84 25.88 -83.16
N CYS A 8 -19.52 25.99 -83.07
CA CYS A 8 -18.72 25.10 -82.22
C CYS A 8 -18.83 25.62 -80.79
N THR A 9 -19.55 24.92 -79.93
CA THR A 9 -19.41 25.07 -78.48
C THR A 9 -18.61 23.87 -78.01
N ASP A 10 -17.31 24.05 -77.80
CA ASP A 10 -16.50 23.05 -77.10
C ASP A 10 -17.00 22.98 -75.65
N GLU A 11 -17.47 21.81 -75.26
CA GLU A 11 -17.89 21.52 -73.89
C GLU A 11 -16.63 21.44 -73.02
N ILE A 12 -16.50 22.32 -72.03
CA ILE A 12 -15.34 22.32 -71.12
C ILE A 12 -15.48 21.11 -70.18
N GLU A 13 -14.65 20.09 -70.40
CA GLU A 13 -14.56 18.92 -69.51
C GLU A 13 -14.00 19.37 -68.15
N MET A 14 -14.75 19.13 -67.07
CA MET A 14 -14.36 19.44 -65.69
C MET A 14 -13.94 18.16 -64.98
N VAL A 15 -12.82 18.22 -64.25
CA VAL A 15 -12.27 17.12 -63.45
C VAL A 15 -12.11 17.56 -61.99
N GLN A 16 -12.12 16.62 -61.05
CA GLN A 16 -12.10 16.89 -59.61
C GLN A 16 -10.71 16.72 -59.02
N VAL A 17 -10.31 17.67 -58.17
CA VAL A 17 -9.14 17.51 -57.30
C VAL A 17 -9.61 17.29 -55.87
N HIS A 18 -9.25 16.14 -55.31
CA HIS A 18 -9.47 15.78 -53.91
C HIS A 18 -8.18 15.98 -53.10
N PHE A 19 -8.35 16.22 -51.81
CA PHE A 19 -7.26 16.49 -50.88
C PHE A 19 -7.30 15.50 -49.71
N ASP A 20 -6.24 14.71 -49.56
CA ASP A 20 -5.98 13.91 -48.35
C ASP A 20 -5.09 14.73 -47.41
N SER A 21 -5.71 15.36 -46.40
CA SER A 21 -5.05 16.23 -45.43
C SER A 21 -4.23 15.48 -44.38
N ARG A 22 -4.33 14.15 -44.28
CA ARG A 22 -3.58 13.30 -43.35
C ARG A 22 -3.56 13.81 -41.92
N GLU A 23 -4.73 13.75 -41.28
CA GLU A 23 -5.01 14.26 -39.94
C GLU A 23 -4.97 15.80 -39.81
N GLY A 24 -4.65 16.53 -40.86
CA GLY A 24 -4.90 17.97 -40.93
C GLY A 24 -6.37 18.29 -41.18
N SER A 25 -6.74 19.56 -41.03
CA SER A 25 -8.09 20.06 -41.34
C SER A 25 -8.53 19.66 -42.76
N SER A 26 -9.79 19.25 -42.91
CA SER A 26 -10.34 18.80 -44.20
C SER A 26 -10.51 19.95 -45.19
N LEU A 27 -10.30 19.67 -46.46
CA LEU A 27 -10.57 20.58 -47.57
C LEU A 27 -11.66 19.99 -48.47
N ASP A 28 -12.51 20.86 -49.01
CA ASP A 28 -13.47 20.49 -50.05
C ASP A 28 -12.76 20.21 -51.38
N ALA A 29 -13.34 19.31 -52.17
CA ALA A 29 -12.85 19.03 -53.52
C ALA A 29 -13.09 20.24 -54.45
N VAL A 30 -12.16 20.44 -55.39
CA VAL A 30 -12.21 21.57 -56.33
C VAL A 30 -12.38 21.04 -57.75
N GLY A 31 -13.41 21.52 -58.45
CA GLY A 31 -13.58 21.27 -59.88
C GLY A 31 -12.71 22.20 -60.71
N VAL A 32 -11.90 21.63 -61.61
CA VAL A 32 -10.99 22.35 -62.51
C VAL A 32 -11.24 21.91 -63.96
N ALA A 33 -11.21 22.85 -64.90
CA ALA A 33 -11.27 22.52 -66.32
C ALA A 33 -10.02 21.72 -66.74
N LYS A 34 -10.21 20.64 -67.48
CA LYS A 34 -9.13 19.75 -67.90
C LYS A 34 -8.03 20.51 -68.67
N GLY A 35 -6.78 20.28 -68.31
CA GLY A 35 -5.60 20.97 -68.85
C GLY A 35 -5.33 22.34 -68.24
N ASN A 36 -6.16 22.83 -67.31
CA ASN A 36 -5.87 24.06 -66.56
C ASN A 36 -5.11 23.78 -65.26
N ARG A 37 -4.50 24.84 -64.73
CA ARG A 37 -3.82 24.83 -63.43
C ARG A 37 -4.84 24.93 -62.29
N LEU A 38 -4.57 24.22 -61.21
CA LEU A 38 -5.30 24.33 -59.94
C LEU A 38 -4.84 25.59 -59.19
N SER A 39 -5.78 26.40 -58.70
CA SER A 39 -5.47 27.47 -57.75
C SER A 39 -5.07 26.86 -56.40
N GLU A 40 -3.98 27.35 -55.80
CA GLU A 40 -3.52 26.86 -54.50
C GLU A 40 -4.60 27.06 -53.43
N PRO A 41 -5.01 25.99 -52.71
CA PRO A 41 -6.02 26.10 -51.66
C PRO A 41 -5.42 26.72 -50.38
N GLU A 42 -6.27 27.06 -49.41
CA GLU A 42 -5.80 27.38 -48.07
C GLU A 42 -5.06 26.18 -47.46
N ASN A 43 -3.93 26.44 -46.80
CA ASN A 43 -3.15 25.39 -46.18
C ASN A 43 -3.94 24.72 -45.07
N PRO A 44 -4.04 23.37 -45.05
CA PRO A 44 -4.63 22.69 -43.92
C PRO A 44 -3.81 22.98 -42.66
N GLN A 45 -4.43 22.79 -41.50
CA GLN A 45 -3.79 22.95 -40.20
C GLN A 45 -3.73 21.60 -39.47
N ARG A 46 -2.59 21.30 -38.83
CA ARG A 46 -2.40 20.13 -37.97
C ARG A 46 -1.59 20.54 -36.76
N GLU A 47 -2.13 20.34 -35.56
CA GLU A 47 -1.50 20.79 -34.32
C GLU A 47 -0.15 20.11 -34.11
N GLY A 48 0.91 20.88 -33.82
CA GLY A 48 2.26 20.36 -33.66
C GLY A 48 2.99 19.99 -34.96
N TYR A 49 2.45 20.36 -36.12
CA TYR A 49 3.08 20.11 -37.42
C TYR A 49 2.99 21.32 -38.35
N ALA A 50 4.06 21.58 -39.10
CA ALA A 50 4.10 22.56 -40.18
C ALA A 50 3.72 21.90 -41.50
N PHE A 51 2.83 22.55 -42.26
CA PHE A 51 2.45 22.09 -43.60
C PHE A 51 3.61 22.29 -44.59
N ALA A 52 4.06 21.19 -45.20
CA ALA A 52 5.20 21.16 -46.12
C ALA A 52 4.79 21.08 -47.60
N GLY A 53 3.49 21.14 -47.90
CA GLY A 53 2.95 21.16 -49.26
C GLY A 53 2.12 19.92 -49.65
N TRP A 54 1.55 20.00 -50.84
CA TRP A 54 0.76 18.95 -51.48
C TRP A 54 1.62 18.11 -52.42
N TYR A 55 1.39 16.79 -52.44
CA TYR A 55 2.17 15.83 -53.22
C TYR A 55 1.27 14.95 -54.08
N LYS A 56 1.81 14.51 -55.21
CA LYS A 56 1.09 13.71 -56.23
C LYS A 56 0.83 12.28 -55.78
N GLU A 57 1.63 11.77 -54.83
CA GLU A 57 1.53 10.41 -54.34
C GLU A 57 1.55 10.34 -52.83
N SER A 58 1.02 9.25 -52.30
CA SER A 58 0.94 9.01 -50.85
C SER A 58 2.32 8.88 -50.18
N THR A 59 3.39 8.60 -50.91
CA THR A 59 4.76 8.59 -50.37
C THR A 59 5.36 9.98 -50.22
N CYS A 60 4.66 11.02 -50.69
CA CYS A 60 5.12 12.41 -50.70
C CYS A 60 6.52 12.60 -51.32
N SER A 61 6.73 11.95 -52.47
CA SER A 61 7.98 12.00 -53.22
C SER A 61 7.98 13.14 -54.25
N THR A 62 6.85 13.37 -54.93
CA THR A 62 6.72 14.42 -55.95
C THR A 62 5.78 15.52 -55.47
N ALA A 63 6.30 16.72 -55.24
CA ALA A 63 5.46 17.88 -54.89
C ALA A 63 4.59 18.32 -56.08
N TRP A 64 3.36 18.73 -55.81
CA TRP A 64 2.52 19.42 -56.78
C TRP A 64 2.97 20.88 -56.91
N ASN A 65 3.19 21.34 -58.13
CA ASN A 65 3.57 22.71 -58.41
C ASN A 65 2.39 23.48 -59.00
N PHE A 66 1.73 24.30 -58.20
CA PHE A 66 0.56 25.10 -58.59
C PHE A 66 0.82 26.09 -59.75
N THR A 67 2.09 26.36 -60.09
CA THR A 67 2.44 27.26 -61.19
C THR A 67 2.64 26.54 -62.52
N THR A 68 3.02 25.27 -62.51
CA THR A 68 3.40 24.51 -63.73
C THR A 68 2.56 23.26 -63.98
N ASP A 69 2.06 22.60 -62.93
CA ASP A 69 1.25 21.40 -63.07
C ASP A 69 -0.17 21.75 -63.50
N VAL A 70 -0.73 20.93 -64.38
CA VAL A 70 -2.11 21.04 -64.88
C VAL A 70 -2.91 19.81 -64.45
N VAL A 71 -4.22 19.98 -64.34
CA VAL A 71 -5.15 18.91 -63.95
C VAL A 71 -5.75 18.29 -65.21
N ASP A 72 -5.28 17.11 -65.61
CA ASP A 72 -5.73 16.42 -66.83
C ASP A 72 -6.76 15.30 -66.57
N ALA A 73 -6.97 14.92 -65.30
CA ALA A 73 -7.92 13.93 -64.85
C ALA A 73 -8.23 14.15 -63.36
N ASP A 74 -9.19 13.40 -62.81
CA ASP A 74 -9.44 13.39 -61.37
C ASP A 74 -8.14 13.08 -60.61
N THR A 75 -7.77 13.97 -59.69
CA THR A 75 -6.46 13.97 -59.01
C THR A 75 -6.66 13.94 -57.50
N LEU A 76 -5.90 13.12 -56.80
CA LEU A 76 -5.84 13.12 -55.34
C LEU A 76 -4.47 13.62 -54.88
N LEU A 77 -4.45 14.73 -54.14
CA LEU A 77 -3.24 15.31 -53.58
C LEU A 77 -3.10 14.96 -52.10
N TYR A 78 -1.87 14.70 -51.66
CA TYR A 78 -1.55 14.25 -50.31
C TYR A 78 -0.74 15.31 -49.56
N ALA A 79 -1.20 15.71 -48.38
CA ALA A 79 -0.49 16.66 -47.53
C ALA A 79 0.80 16.04 -46.97
N LYS A 80 1.88 16.82 -46.91
CA LYS A 80 3.09 16.47 -46.15
C LYS A 80 3.22 17.37 -44.93
N TRP A 81 3.60 16.77 -43.81
CA TRP A 81 3.73 17.44 -42.52
C TRP A 81 5.15 17.29 -41.98
N THR A 82 5.68 18.36 -41.41
CA THR A 82 6.95 18.34 -40.67
C THR A 82 6.66 18.60 -39.19
N PRO A 83 7.04 17.71 -38.26
CA PRO A 83 6.88 17.95 -36.83
C PRO A 83 7.51 19.29 -36.42
N THR A 84 6.79 20.10 -35.65
CA THR A 84 7.36 21.28 -35.01
C THR A 84 8.04 20.91 -33.70
N VAL A 85 8.98 21.74 -33.26
CA VAL A 85 9.71 21.55 -32.01
C VAL A 85 8.95 22.24 -30.87
N GLN A 86 8.76 21.51 -29.76
CA GLN A 86 8.11 21.95 -28.54
C GLN A 86 9.08 21.90 -27.36
N THR A 87 8.75 22.63 -26.29
CA THR A 87 9.55 22.71 -25.07
C THR A 87 8.90 21.93 -23.93
N LEU A 88 9.63 20.99 -23.34
CA LEU A 88 9.29 20.34 -22.07
C LEU A 88 9.99 21.06 -20.92
N ARG A 89 9.22 21.57 -19.98
CA ARG A 89 9.70 22.23 -18.76
C ARG A 89 9.47 21.34 -17.55
N PHE A 90 10.26 21.59 -16.51
CA PHE A 90 10.15 20.92 -15.23
C PHE A 90 9.94 21.96 -14.14
N ASP A 91 8.87 21.80 -13.37
CA ASP A 91 8.56 22.61 -12.21
C ASP A 91 8.91 21.84 -10.93
N ALA A 92 9.62 22.51 -10.02
CA ALA A 92 10.04 21.91 -8.76
C ALA A 92 8.86 21.63 -7.82
N ASN A 93 7.70 22.23 -8.05
CA ASN A 93 6.44 22.04 -7.34
C ASN A 93 6.62 22.08 -5.80
N GLY A 94 7.18 23.19 -5.32
CA GLY A 94 7.51 23.39 -3.90
C GLY A 94 8.92 22.92 -3.50
N GLY A 95 9.65 22.23 -4.38
CA GLY A 95 11.08 21.96 -4.21
C GLY A 95 11.96 23.16 -4.60
N ASP A 96 13.24 23.04 -4.26
CA ASP A 96 14.31 23.98 -4.58
C ASP A 96 15.17 23.50 -5.77
N ARG A 97 16.11 24.35 -6.19
CA ARG A 97 17.03 24.20 -7.34
C ARG A 97 16.33 24.40 -8.70
N SER A 98 17.06 24.12 -9.77
CA SER A 98 16.61 24.35 -11.15
C SER A 98 17.01 23.19 -12.05
N MET A 99 16.17 22.90 -13.05
CA MET A 99 16.43 21.93 -14.11
C MET A 99 16.33 22.61 -15.47
N GLY A 100 17.11 22.13 -16.44
CA GLY A 100 17.01 22.58 -17.83
C GLY A 100 15.75 22.01 -18.50
N SER A 101 15.21 22.74 -19.47
CA SER A 101 14.14 22.23 -20.34
C SER A 101 14.70 21.30 -21.43
N LEU A 102 13.85 20.43 -21.97
CA LEU A 102 14.13 19.71 -23.21
C LEU A 102 13.41 20.37 -24.39
N THR A 103 13.98 20.27 -25.59
CA THR A 103 13.33 20.67 -26.83
C THR A 103 13.21 19.45 -27.73
N LEU A 104 11.98 19.03 -28.02
CA LEU A 104 11.67 17.79 -28.73
C LEU A 104 10.68 18.07 -29.86
N ALA A 105 10.81 17.37 -30.98
CA ALA A 105 9.79 17.43 -32.03
C ALA A 105 8.49 16.75 -31.59
N THR A 106 7.32 17.22 -32.05
CA THR A 106 6.03 16.55 -31.82
C THR A 106 6.12 15.06 -32.19
N GLY A 107 5.73 14.18 -31.26
CA GLY A 107 5.79 12.73 -31.41
C GLY A 107 7.17 12.11 -31.17
N GLN A 108 8.22 12.90 -30.90
CA GLN A 108 9.54 12.39 -30.53
C GLN A 108 9.50 11.78 -29.12
N GLU A 109 10.07 10.58 -28.99
CA GLU A 109 10.33 9.95 -27.70
C GLU A 109 11.70 10.34 -27.15
N ALA A 110 11.77 10.56 -25.83
CA ALA A 110 13.01 10.77 -25.10
C ALA A 110 12.91 10.20 -23.68
N SER A 111 14.06 9.93 -23.05
CA SER A 111 14.12 9.74 -21.61
C SER A 111 14.13 11.09 -20.90
N LEU A 112 13.38 11.20 -19.81
CA LEU A 112 13.47 12.33 -18.91
C LEU A 112 14.87 12.39 -18.27
N PRO A 113 15.40 13.58 -17.95
CA PRO A 113 16.63 13.68 -17.18
C PRO A 113 16.38 13.26 -15.72
N THR A 114 17.44 12.80 -15.05
CA THR A 114 17.42 12.59 -13.60
C THR A 114 16.96 13.85 -12.87
N CYS A 115 16.07 13.72 -11.89
CA CYS A 115 15.59 14.85 -11.12
C CYS A 115 16.73 15.53 -10.35
N ALA A 116 16.91 16.84 -10.57
CA ALA A 116 17.92 17.65 -9.87
C ALA A 116 17.35 18.53 -8.76
N PHE A 117 16.02 18.56 -8.61
CA PHE A 117 15.35 19.28 -7.55
C PHE A 117 15.59 18.63 -6.18
N ILE A 118 15.51 19.45 -5.13
CA ILE A 118 15.52 18.96 -3.76
C ILE A 118 14.38 19.62 -3.01
N ASN A 119 13.55 18.83 -2.34
CA ASN A 119 12.57 19.34 -1.39
C ASN A 119 12.92 18.79 0.00
N SER A 120 13.45 19.65 0.88
CA SER A 120 13.95 19.23 2.19
C SER A 120 12.82 18.64 3.04
N GLY A 121 13.00 17.40 3.50
CA GLY A 121 11.96 16.67 4.24
C GLY A 121 10.99 15.91 3.34
N TYR A 122 11.29 15.77 2.05
CA TYR A 122 10.50 14.99 1.10
C TYR A 122 11.39 14.09 0.23
N VAL A 123 10.81 13.03 -0.32
CA VAL A 123 11.39 12.20 -1.38
C VAL A 123 10.70 12.52 -2.71
N PHE A 124 11.51 12.68 -3.75
CA PHE A 124 11.01 12.82 -5.11
C PHE A 124 10.40 11.50 -5.58
N THR A 125 9.17 11.55 -6.05
CA THR A 125 8.46 10.37 -6.54
C THR A 125 8.04 10.53 -7.99
N GLY A 126 8.74 11.29 -8.83
CA GLY A 126 8.42 11.35 -10.26
C GLY A 126 7.58 12.57 -10.62
N TRP A 127 6.89 12.50 -11.76
CA TRP A 127 6.33 13.66 -12.43
C TRP A 127 4.85 13.50 -12.75
N SER A 128 4.11 14.61 -12.70
CA SER A 128 2.72 14.74 -13.14
C SER A 128 2.58 15.84 -14.20
N THR A 129 1.54 15.77 -15.03
CA THR A 129 1.20 16.85 -15.98
C THR A 129 0.48 18.05 -15.34
N SER A 130 0.12 17.95 -14.06
CA SER A 130 -0.47 19.04 -13.27
C SER A 130 0.13 19.11 -11.85
N PRO A 131 0.08 20.26 -11.16
CA PRO A 131 0.70 20.42 -9.83
C PRO A 131 0.19 19.44 -8.77
N ASP A 132 -1.11 19.12 -8.81
CA ASP A 132 -1.80 18.26 -7.82
C ASP A 132 -2.21 16.90 -8.41
N GLY A 133 -1.66 16.53 -9.57
CA GLY A 133 -2.01 15.29 -10.26
C GLY A 133 -1.31 14.06 -9.69
N GLU A 134 -1.76 12.90 -10.15
CA GLU A 134 -1.09 11.62 -9.83
C GLU A 134 0.21 11.45 -10.63
N ARG A 135 1.03 10.48 -10.22
CA ARG A 135 2.26 10.12 -10.92
C ARG A 135 1.93 9.56 -12.30
N GLU A 136 2.48 10.20 -13.33
CA GLU A 136 2.41 9.70 -14.70
C GLU A 136 3.77 9.19 -15.20
N TYR A 137 4.87 9.81 -14.76
CA TYR A 137 6.22 9.46 -15.21
C TYR A 137 7.15 9.23 -14.01
N SER A 138 7.96 8.16 -14.08
CA SER A 138 9.05 7.94 -13.14
C SER A 138 10.22 8.87 -13.43
N ASP A 139 11.18 8.94 -12.49
CA ASP A 139 12.48 9.50 -12.81
C ASP A 139 13.12 8.74 -13.98
N GLU A 140 13.79 9.46 -14.87
CA GLU A 140 14.41 8.93 -16.09
C GLU A 140 13.46 8.13 -17.02
N GLY A 141 12.15 8.26 -16.80
CA GLY A 141 11.11 7.56 -17.55
C GLY A 141 11.04 7.99 -19.02
N ARG A 142 10.36 7.18 -19.84
CA ARG A 142 10.09 7.55 -21.24
C ARG A 142 8.99 8.60 -21.32
N TYR A 143 9.17 9.56 -22.21
CA TYR A 143 8.22 10.61 -22.51
C TYR A 143 8.10 10.84 -24.02
N THR A 144 6.87 11.03 -24.51
CA THR A 144 6.57 11.35 -25.91
C THR A 144 6.02 12.76 -25.99
N MET A 145 6.67 13.61 -26.77
CA MET A 145 6.30 15.02 -26.86
C MET A 145 4.96 15.24 -27.57
N GLY A 146 4.07 15.99 -26.93
CA GLY A 146 2.79 16.42 -27.52
C GLY A 146 2.94 17.53 -28.57
N PRO A 147 1.80 18.05 -29.09
CA PRO A 147 1.82 19.06 -30.15
C PRO A 147 2.06 20.50 -29.64
N VAL A 148 2.18 20.69 -28.32
CA VAL A 148 2.38 21.98 -27.65
C VAL A 148 3.40 21.85 -26.52
N ASP A 149 3.94 22.97 -26.05
CA ASP A 149 4.77 23.03 -24.86
C ASP A 149 4.08 22.38 -23.64
N GLN A 150 4.85 21.66 -22.82
CA GLN A 150 4.37 20.99 -21.61
C GLN A 150 5.25 21.34 -20.42
N THR A 151 4.64 21.44 -19.23
CA THR A 151 5.36 21.47 -17.96
C THR A 151 5.02 20.21 -17.16
N LEU A 152 6.04 19.51 -16.68
CA LEU A 152 5.90 18.43 -15.71
C LEU A 152 6.21 18.95 -14.30
N TYR A 153 5.38 18.57 -13.34
CA TYR A 153 5.47 19.00 -11.95
C TYR A 153 6.03 17.86 -11.10
N ALA A 154 7.05 18.16 -10.30
CA ALA A 154 7.64 17.18 -9.41
C ALA A 154 6.63 16.73 -8.34
N LEU A 155 6.56 15.44 -8.08
CA LEU A 155 5.78 14.87 -7.00
C LEU A 155 6.69 14.55 -5.81
N TRP A 156 6.20 14.91 -4.63
CA TRP A 156 6.95 14.83 -3.39
C TRP A 156 6.12 14.10 -2.34
N ILE A 157 6.70 13.05 -1.74
CA ILE A 157 6.13 12.43 -0.55
C ILE A 157 6.96 12.88 0.66
N PRO A 158 6.36 13.42 1.73
CA PRO A 158 7.15 13.86 2.87
C PRO A 158 7.77 12.68 3.63
N LEU A 159 8.98 12.90 4.14
CA LEU A 159 9.73 11.97 4.96
C LEU A 159 9.27 12.03 6.41
N CYS A 160 9.30 10.89 7.10
CA CYS A 160 9.16 10.83 8.55
C CYS A 160 10.46 10.33 9.17
N SER A 161 10.98 11.07 10.15
CA SER A 161 12.11 10.63 10.96
C SER A 161 11.58 9.81 12.13
N ILE A 162 11.89 8.52 12.16
CA ILE A 162 11.42 7.60 13.19
C ILE A 162 12.57 7.25 14.11
N THR A 163 12.41 7.56 15.39
CA THR A 163 13.27 7.08 16.46
C THR A 163 12.88 5.65 16.83
N LEU A 164 13.87 4.77 16.94
CA LEU A 164 13.71 3.39 17.39
C LEU A 164 14.18 3.29 18.84
N ASP A 165 13.24 3.37 19.78
CA ASP A 165 13.53 3.27 21.21
C ASP A 165 13.78 1.80 21.60
N PRO A 166 14.99 1.44 22.07
CA PRO A 166 15.33 0.06 22.37
C PRO A 166 14.65 -0.50 23.63
N GLN A 167 13.86 0.30 24.38
CA GLN A 167 13.06 -0.16 25.53
C GLN A 167 13.89 -0.99 26.54
N GLY A 168 15.00 -0.41 27.01
CA GLY A 168 15.93 -1.07 27.94
C GLY A 168 16.94 -2.02 27.28
N GLY A 169 16.86 -2.22 25.96
CA GLY A 169 17.95 -2.77 25.16
C GLY A 169 19.05 -1.75 24.85
N SER A 170 20.07 -2.20 24.14
CA SER A 170 21.21 -1.38 23.69
C SER A 170 21.75 -1.85 22.34
N GLY A 171 22.47 -0.97 21.64
CA GLY A 171 22.94 -1.23 20.28
C GLY A 171 21.81 -1.17 19.23
N GLY A 172 22.11 -1.63 18.01
CA GLY A 172 21.18 -1.62 16.88
C GLY A 172 21.00 -0.24 16.25
N THR A 173 20.15 -0.20 15.21
CA THR A 173 19.74 1.05 14.58
C THR A 173 18.83 1.83 15.51
N THR A 174 19.10 3.14 15.67
CA THR A 174 18.30 4.02 16.55
C THR A 174 17.37 4.96 15.78
N HIS A 175 17.58 5.14 14.47
CA HIS A 175 16.80 6.06 13.65
C HIS A 175 16.63 5.53 12.23
N VAL A 176 15.44 5.68 11.68
CA VAL A 176 15.13 5.36 10.28
C VAL A 176 14.31 6.47 9.64
N ILE A 177 14.35 6.57 8.32
CA ILE A 177 13.55 7.51 7.54
C ILE A 177 12.51 6.71 6.75
N ALA A 178 11.23 6.92 7.05
CA ALA A 178 10.14 6.25 6.34
C ALA A 178 9.42 7.19 5.37
N VAL A 179 8.83 6.59 4.34
CA VAL A 179 8.03 7.26 3.31
C VAL A 179 6.58 6.80 3.49
N LEU A 180 5.63 7.74 3.49
CA LEU A 180 4.20 7.41 3.65
C LEU A 180 3.74 6.46 2.54
N GLY A 181 3.09 5.38 2.94
CA GLY A 181 2.55 4.33 2.07
C GLY A 181 3.56 3.25 1.70
N GLU A 182 4.85 3.42 1.99
CA GLU A 182 5.91 2.49 1.63
C GLU A 182 6.29 1.53 2.77
N PRO A 183 6.88 0.36 2.47
CA PRO A 183 7.44 -0.53 3.49
C PRO A 183 8.46 0.18 4.37
N MET A 184 8.61 -0.30 5.61
CA MET A 184 9.65 0.18 6.49
C MET A 184 11.05 -0.13 5.91
N PRO A 185 12.03 0.79 6.04
CA PRO A 185 13.38 0.61 5.48
C PRO A 185 14.06 -0.71 5.90
N PRO A 186 14.61 -1.49 4.94
CA PRO A 186 15.33 -2.71 5.24
C PRO A 186 16.76 -2.43 5.77
N ASP A 187 17.53 -3.50 6.03
CA ASP A 187 18.98 -3.48 6.34
C ASP A 187 19.35 -2.80 7.66
N MET A 188 18.55 -3.01 8.71
CA MET A 188 18.76 -2.45 10.04
C MET A 188 19.24 -3.50 11.04
N ASP A 189 20.05 -3.09 12.01
CA ASP A 189 20.52 -3.97 13.08
C ASP A 189 19.52 -3.97 14.25
N PRO A 190 19.05 -5.15 14.71
CA PRO A 190 18.17 -5.22 15.87
C PRO A 190 18.94 -4.86 17.16
N PRO A 191 18.29 -4.19 18.13
CA PRO A 191 18.90 -3.96 19.44
C PRO A 191 19.13 -5.29 20.16
N GLN A 192 19.96 -5.27 21.20
CA GLN A 192 20.22 -6.41 22.07
C GLN A 192 19.86 -6.07 23.52
N ARG A 193 19.21 -7.00 24.22
CA ARG A 193 18.86 -6.88 25.64
C ARG A 193 19.19 -8.20 26.34
N PRO A 194 20.19 -8.24 27.24
CA PRO A 194 20.57 -9.47 27.94
C PRO A 194 19.38 -10.12 28.65
N GLY A 195 19.16 -11.41 28.40
CA GLY A 195 18.03 -12.17 28.95
C GLY A 195 16.71 -12.02 28.19
N TYR A 196 16.70 -11.33 27.04
CA TYR A 196 15.53 -11.17 26.18
C TYR A 196 15.88 -11.43 24.71
N GLN A 197 14.86 -11.81 23.94
CA GLN A 197 14.82 -11.96 22.49
C GLN A 197 14.05 -10.75 21.97
N PHE A 198 14.60 -10.11 20.94
CA PHE A 198 13.95 -9.03 20.25
C PHE A 198 12.80 -9.57 19.39
N CYS A 199 11.62 -8.94 19.48
CA CYS A 199 10.40 -9.36 18.77
C CYS A 199 9.98 -8.39 17.66
N GLY A 200 10.65 -7.24 17.53
CA GLY A 200 10.31 -6.21 16.56
C GLY A 200 10.11 -4.83 17.18
N TYR A 201 9.63 -3.89 16.38
CA TYR A 201 9.29 -2.54 16.82
C TYR A 201 7.81 -2.28 16.57
N SER A 202 7.11 -1.83 17.60
CA SER A 202 5.71 -1.42 17.51
C SER A 202 5.54 0.07 17.79
N ASP A 203 4.35 0.59 17.54
CA ASP A 203 4.05 2.00 17.74
C ASP A 203 3.64 2.41 19.15
N GLN A 204 3.69 1.49 20.11
CA GLN A 204 3.43 1.75 21.52
C GLN A 204 4.50 1.08 22.39
N ALA A 205 4.86 1.74 23.49
CA ALA A 205 5.74 1.14 24.50
C ALA A 205 5.00 0.02 25.24
N GLY A 206 5.71 -1.06 25.58
CA GLY A 206 5.10 -2.26 26.12
C GLY A 206 4.32 -3.01 25.03
N SER A 207 3.47 -3.94 25.44
CA SER A 207 2.73 -4.82 24.53
C SER A 207 1.38 -4.24 24.11
N GLY A 208 0.92 -4.60 22.90
CA GLY A 208 -0.37 -4.17 22.35
C GLY A 208 -0.28 -3.16 21.20
N GLY A 209 0.91 -2.63 20.91
CA GLY A 209 1.15 -1.79 19.74
C GLY A 209 1.12 -2.56 18.42
N THR A 210 0.84 -1.87 17.32
CA THR A 210 0.96 -2.44 15.97
C THR A 210 2.43 -2.57 15.58
N LEU A 211 2.86 -3.76 15.18
CA LEU A 211 4.23 -4.00 14.69
C LEU A 211 4.46 -3.36 13.32
N TYR A 212 5.58 -2.65 13.20
CA TYR A 212 6.10 -2.10 11.94
C TYR A 212 7.36 -2.84 11.48
N TYR A 213 8.15 -3.34 12.43
CA TYR A 213 9.27 -4.26 12.16
C TYR A 213 9.07 -5.58 12.90
N ALA A 214 9.47 -6.68 12.26
CA ALA A 214 9.59 -8.00 12.88
C ALA A 214 10.93 -8.16 13.62
N ALA A 215 11.12 -9.31 14.26
CA ALA A 215 12.36 -9.65 14.99
C ALA A 215 13.62 -9.63 14.12
N ASP A 216 13.49 -9.89 12.82
CA ASP A 216 14.60 -9.84 11.85
C ASP A 216 14.77 -8.46 11.20
N MET A 217 14.08 -7.42 11.71
CA MET A 217 14.03 -6.07 11.16
C MET A 217 13.43 -5.98 9.75
N SER A 218 12.67 -7.00 9.31
CA SER A 218 11.85 -6.89 8.10
C SER A 218 10.59 -6.06 8.35
N SER A 219 10.11 -5.36 7.32
CA SER A 219 8.88 -4.57 7.37
C SER A 219 7.66 -5.48 7.53
N VAL A 220 6.89 -5.27 8.60
CA VAL A 220 5.60 -5.95 8.84
C VAL A 220 4.44 -5.14 8.27
N LYS A 221 4.56 -3.81 8.28
CA LYS A 221 3.51 -2.89 7.88
C LYS A 221 4.12 -1.67 7.18
N ASN A 222 3.49 -1.21 6.11
CA ASN A 222 3.87 0.04 5.46
C ASN A 222 3.65 1.23 6.40
N TRP A 223 4.51 2.24 6.30
CA TRP A 223 4.39 3.45 7.10
C TRP A 223 3.12 4.21 6.73
N ASP A 224 2.17 4.30 7.66
CA ASP A 224 0.84 4.88 7.45
C ASP A 224 0.55 6.11 8.32
N LYS A 225 1.51 6.51 9.16
CA LYS A 225 1.33 7.66 10.05
C LYS A 225 1.66 8.97 9.32
N SER A 226 0.89 10.01 9.66
CA SER A 226 0.97 11.32 9.00
C SER A 226 2.39 11.88 8.98
N THR A 227 2.71 12.50 7.85
CA THR A 227 4.05 12.95 7.51
C THR A 227 4.28 14.42 7.89
N GLY A 228 5.55 14.78 8.10
CA GLY A 228 5.97 16.14 8.46
C GLY A 228 6.48 16.33 9.89
N SER A 229 6.67 15.25 10.67
CA SER A 229 7.23 15.30 12.04
C SER A 229 7.89 13.97 12.43
N THR A 230 8.57 13.98 13.58
CA THR A 230 9.22 12.81 14.18
C THR A 230 8.19 11.83 14.76
N ALA A 231 8.48 10.54 14.70
CA ALA A 231 7.73 9.50 15.42
C ALA A 231 8.69 8.62 16.24
N THR A 232 8.15 7.84 17.17
CA THR A 232 8.92 6.83 17.91
C THR A 232 8.25 5.47 17.76
N LEU A 233 9.02 4.46 17.42
CA LEU A 233 8.65 3.06 17.59
C LEU A 233 9.44 2.46 18.76
N TYR A 234 8.85 1.49 19.44
CA TYR A 234 9.34 0.94 20.69
C TYR A 234 9.65 -0.55 20.52
N ALA A 235 10.85 -0.95 20.92
CA ALA A 235 11.30 -2.33 20.82
C ALA A 235 10.47 -3.25 21.72
N GLN A 236 10.06 -4.36 21.13
CA GLN A 236 9.30 -5.42 21.80
C GLN A 236 10.25 -6.55 22.16
N TRP A 237 10.08 -7.10 23.38
CA TRP A 237 11.01 -8.05 23.97
C TRP A 237 10.28 -9.23 24.58
N SER A 238 10.78 -10.44 24.31
CA SER A 238 10.37 -11.68 24.98
C SER A 238 11.53 -12.21 25.82
N PRO A 239 11.38 -12.56 27.11
CA PRO A 239 12.47 -13.12 27.90
C PRO A 239 13.05 -14.42 27.27
N THR A 240 14.36 -14.49 27.05
CA THR A 240 15.02 -15.68 26.46
C THR A 240 15.23 -16.81 27.44
N ASN A 241 15.32 -16.50 28.73
CA ASN A 241 15.57 -17.46 29.80
C ASN A 241 14.99 -16.95 31.13
N LEU A 242 13.67 -16.82 31.20
CA LEU A 242 13.04 -17.14 32.48
C LEU A 242 12.89 -18.65 32.44
N ASN A 243 13.61 -19.36 33.32
CA ASN A 243 13.19 -20.70 33.71
C ASN A 243 11.69 -20.57 33.97
N SER A 244 10.86 -21.11 33.08
CA SER A 244 9.43 -20.96 33.19
C SER A 244 9.09 -21.63 34.50
N SER A 245 8.68 -20.82 35.48
CA SER A 245 8.60 -21.32 36.84
C SER A 245 7.69 -22.54 36.89
N ALA A 246 6.67 -22.62 36.02
CA ALA A 246 5.75 -23.73 35.92
C ALA A 246 5.88 -24.59 34.64
N GLY A 247 7.03 -24.56 33.94
CA GLY A 247 7.27 -25.38 32.74
C GLY A 247 6.59 -24.89 31.46
N GLY A 248 6.04 -23.67 31.47
CA GLY A 248 5.40 -23.01 30.35
C GLY A 248 6.31 -22.09 29.52
N HIS A 249 5.74 -21.03 28.94
CA HIS A 249 6.50 -19.97 28.25
C HIS A 249 6.10 -18.59 28.78
N VAL A 250 7.06 -17.85 29.32
CA VAL A 250 6.84 -16.43 29.68
C VAL A 250 6.72 -15.62 28.40
N PHE A 251 5.64 -14.84 28.29
CA PHE A 251 5.34 -14.05 27.09
C PHE A 251 5.16 -12.55 27.37
N PHE A 252 5.17 -12.15 28.64
CA PHE A 252 5.05 -10.75 29.03
C PHE A 252 5.89 -10.44 30.28
N ASP A 253 6.53 -9.27 30.28
CA ASP A 253 7.22 -8.67 31.42
C ASP A 253 6.73 -7.22 31.55
N LYS A 254 5.98 -6.95 32.62
CA LYS A 254 5.46 -5.62 32.98
C LYS A 254 6.58 -4.60 33.23
N GLY A 255 7.82 -5.05 33.39
CA GLY A 255 9.02 -4.26 33.65
C GLY A 255 9.23 -3.94 35.13
N LEU A 256 8.16 -3.82 35.91
CA LEU A 256 8.15 -3.58 37.35
C LEU A 256 7.17 -4.54 38.03
N TYR A 257 7.50 -4.97 39.24
CA TYR A 257 6.59 -5.76 40.07
C TYR A 257 5.59 -4.82 40.75
N SER A 258 4.33 -4.87 40.30
CA SER A 258 3.22 -4.10 40.88
C SER A 258 1.92 -4.90 40.78
N ASP A 259 0.99 -4.66 41.69
CA ASP A 259 -0.31 -5.36 41.72
C ASP A 259 -0.18 -6.88 41.92
N GLY A 260 0.91 -7.31 42.56
CA GLY A 260 1.15 -8.71 42.92
C GLY A 260 1.80 -9.57 41.84
N TRP A 261 2.15 -9.00 40.68
CA TRP A 261 2.77 -9.74 39.59
C TRP A 261 3.70 -8.85 38.75
N ARG A 262 4.51 -9.49 37.92
CA ARG A 262 5.37 -8.85 36.91
C ARG A 262 5.33 -9.58 35.57
N TYR A 263 5.26 -10.90 35.60
CA TYR A 263 5.35 -11.73 34.40
C TYR A 263 4.03 -12.44 34.12
N LEU A 264 3.76 -12.71 32.84
CA LEU A 264 2.74 -13.68 32.42
C LEU A 264 3.40 -14.88 31.75
N GLU A 265 2.99 -16.07 32.17
CA GLU A 265 3.44 -17.36 31.64
C GLU A 265 2.25 -18.10 31.04
N ALA A 266 2.39 -18.55 29.79
CA ALA A 266 1.46 -19.46 29.15
C ALA A 266 1.75 -20.90 29.60
N ALA A 267 0.70 -21.63 29.96
CA ALA A 267 0.82 -23.00 30.46
C ALA A 267 1.50 -23.94 29.44
N PRO A 268 2.16 -25.02 29.90
CA PRO A 268 2.82 -25.97 29.02
C PRO A 268 1.90 -26.48 27.91
N VAL A 269 2.46 -26.78 26.73
CA VAL A 269 1.66 -27.24 25.58
C VAL A 269 0.77 -28.46 25.91
N SER A 270 1.26 -29.32 26.80
CA SER A 270 0.59 -30.54 27.27
C SER A 270 -0.68 -30.31 28.09
N THR A 271 -0.93 -29.10 28.59
CA THR A 271 -2.12 -28.76 29.38
C THR A 271 -3.23 -28.12 28.55
N GLN A 272 -3.09 -28.06 27.21
CA GLN A 272 -4.12 -27.46 26.36
C GLN A 272 -5.40 -28.27 26.40
N TRP A 273 -6.54 -27.58 26.42
CA TRP A 273 -7.81 -28.21 26.07
C TRP A 273 -8.24 -27.85 24.66
N VAL A 274 -8.86 -28.83 24.01
CA VAL A 274 -9.44 -28.70 22.67
C VAL A 274 -10.95 -28.75 22.77
N ALA A 275 -11.63 -28.03 21.88
CA ALA A 275 -13.08 -28.04 21.74
C ALA A 275 -13.86 -27.80 23.07
N LYS A 276 -13.50 -26.75 23.80
CA LYS A 276 -14.18 -26.33 25.04
C LYS A 276 -15.05 -25.12 24.81
N GLN A 277 -16.15 -25.07 25.56
CA GLN A 277 -17.09 -23.96 25.56
C GLN A 277 -16.67 -22.92 26.59
N TRP A 278 -16.98 -21.65 26.32
CA TRP A 278 -16.78 -20.57 27.28
C TRP A 278 -17.74 -20.72 28.48
N SER A 279 -19.00 -21.09 28.21
CA SER A 279 -19.98 -21.51 29.21
C SER A 279 -20.93 -22.56 28.63
N SER A 280 -21.61 -23.32 29.51
CA SER A 280 -22.57 -24.36 29.09
C SER A 280 -23.84 -23.78 28.44
N ALA A 281 -24.51 -24.59 27.62
CA ALA A 281 -25.66 -24.18 26.81
C ALA A 281 -26.94 -23.82 27.58
N GLU A 282 -27.00 -24.10 28.89
CA GLU A 282 -28.19 -23.85 29.72
C GLU A 282 -28.11 -22.52 30.51
N GLN A 283 -27.00 -21.78 30.40
CA GLN A 283 -26.68 -20.64 31.28
C GLN A 283 -26.23 -19.38 30.51
N PHE A 284 -27.08 -18.86 29.61
CA PHE A 284 -26.85 -17.55 28.97
C PHE A 284 -27.05 -16.40 29.97
N ARG A 285 -26.08 -16.23 30.88
CA ARG A 285 -26.06 -15.19 31.90
C ARG A 285 -24.94 -14.21 31.61
N LEU A 286 -25.18 -12.96 31.97
CA LEU A 286 -24.16 -11.92 31.97
C LEU A 286 -23.34 -12.10 33.26
N VAL A 287 -22.08 -12.46 33.11
CA VAL A 287 -21.14 -12.70 34.22
C VAL A 287 -20.56 -11.38 34.72
N GLY A 288 -20.33 -10.41 33.82
CA GLY A 288 -19.67 -9.15 34.12
C GLY A 288 -18.15 -9.17 33.95
N ALA A 289 -17.58 -10.24 33.40
CA ALA A 289 -16.15 -10.38 33.08
C ALA A 289 -15.78 -9.59 31.80
N ALA A 290 -16.12 -8.31 31.73
CA ALA A 290 -16.04 -7.50 30.50
C ALA A 290 -14.64 -6.92 30.23
N ASP A 291 -13.77 -6.91 31.24
CA ASP A 291 -12.46 -6.29 31.14
C ASP A 291 -11.55 -7.09 30.20
N SER A 292 -10.74 -6.39 29.41
CA SER A 292 -9.91 -6.99 28.35
C SER A 292 -8.43 -6.73 28.49
N ALA A 293 -8.00 -5.86 29.39
CA ALA A 293 -6.63 -5.41 29.45
C ALA A 293 -5.69 -6.47 30.04
N ILE A 294 -4.40 -6.21 29.89
CA ILE A 294 -3.35 -7.06 30.46
C ILE A 294 -3.40 -6.98 31.99
N GLY A 295 -3.54 -8.13 32.64
CA GLY A 295 -3.73 -8.28 34.08
C GLY A 295 -5.17 -8.62 34.48
N ASP A 296 -6.15 -8.51 33.58
CA ASP A 296 -7.57 -8.69 33.92
C ASP A 296 -8.03 -10.15 33.89
N GLY A 297 -7.27 -11.05 33.24
CA GLY A 297 -7.68 -12.45 33.03
C GLY A 297 -7.97 -13.20 34.32
N TYR A 298 -7.19 -12.93 35.38
CA TYR A 298 -7.37 -13.57 36.69
C TYR A 298 -8.70 -13.16 37.33
N ALA A 299 -8.99 -11.87 37.39
CA ALA A 299 -10.22 -11.35 37.96
C ALA A 299 -11.45 -11.83 37.16
N ASN A 300 -11.36 -11.78 35.83
CA ASN A 300 -12.41 -12.30 34.94
C ASN A 300 -12.66 -13.79 35.16
N THR A 301 -11.61 -14.60 35.24
CA THR A 301 -11.73 -16.05 35.47
C THR A 301 -12.47 -16.35 36.76
N ASN A 302 -12.16 -15.63 37.85
CA ASN A 302 -12.86 -15.79 39.12
C ASN A 302 -14.34 -15.40 39.02
N LEU A 303 -14.67 -14.29 38.35
CA LEU A 303 -16.07 -13.89 38.12
C LEU A 303 -16.86 -14.97 37.36
N ILE A 304 -16.25 -15.56 36.32
CA ILE A 304 -16.88 -16.62 35.53
C ILE A 304 -17.12 -17.87 36.40
N VAL A 305 -16.13 -18.27 37.19
CA VAL A 305 -16.23 -19.44 38.05
C VAL A 305 -17.25 -19.25 39.17
N ASP A 306 -17.31 -18.05 39.77
CA ASP A 306 -18.27 -17.71 40.81
C ASP A 306 -19.72 -17.74 40.29
N GLU A 307 -19.97 -17.28 39.06
CA GLU A 307 -21.31 -17.24 38.48
C GLU A 307 -21.77 -18.60 37.94
N LEU A 308 -20.89 -19.34 37.25
CA LEU A 308 -21.23 -20.61 36.60
C LEU A 308 -21.12 -21.81 37.55
N GLY A 309 -20.38 -21.66 38.65
CA GLY A 309 -20.19 -22.69 39.67
C GLY A 309 -19.13 -23.74 39.31
N GLN A 310 -18.95 -24.71 40.21
CA GLN A 310 -17.85 -25.68 40.16
C GLN A 310 -18.19 -26.96 39.37
N ASP A 311 -19.38 -27.04 38.77
CA ASP A 311 -19.83 -28.21 38.02
C ASP A 311 -19.62 -28.02 36.52
N GLY A 312 -18.95 -28.98 35.86
CA GLY A 312 -18.81 -29.05 34.40
C GLY A 312 -17.38 -28.86 33.88
N GLU A 313 -17.25 -28.63 32.57
CA GLU A 313 -15.97 -28.45 31.87
C GLU A 313 -16.03 -27.24 30.92
N TYR A 314 -16.04 -26.04 31.47
CA TYR A 314 -15.98 -24.79 30.71
C TYR A 314 -14.62 -24.10 30.85
N ALA A 315 -14.30 -23.23 29.90
CA ALA A 315 -12.95 -22.70 29.69
C ALA A 315 -12.30 -22.13 30.97
N ALA A 316 -13.00 -21.24 31.69
CA ALA A 316 -12.47 -20.62 32.90
C ALA A 316 -12.23 -21.62 34.04
N LEU A 317 -13.15 -22.57 34.28
CA LEU A 317 -13.00 -23.57 35.33
C LEU A 317 -11.85 -24.53 35.05
N LEU A 318 -11.64 -24.92 33.79
CA LEU A 318 -10.51 -25.75 33.39
C LEU A 318 -9.17 -25.07 33.70
N CYS A 319 -9.06 -23.78 33.41
CA CYS A 319 -7.87 -23.00 33.77
C CYS A 319 -7.73 -22.86 35.29
N ALA A 320 -8.79 -22.48 36.00
CA ALA A 320 -8.78 -22.26 37.45
C ALA A 320 -8.44 -23.52 38.25
N ASN A 321 -8.82 -24.70 37.76
CA ASN A 321 -8.52 -25.99 38.38
C ASN A 321 -7.23 -26.63 37.87
N LEU A 322 -6.52 -25.98 36.95
CA LEU A 322 -5.26 -26.50 36.44
C LEU A 322 -4.23 -26.52 37.57
N SER A 323 -3.54 -27.65 37.69
CA SER A 323 -2.39 -27.78 38.57
C SER A 323 -1.24 -28.40 37.77
N VAL A 324 -0.11 -27.71 37.74
CA VAL A 324 1.09 -28.13 37.01
C VAL A 324 2.21 -28.35 38.02
N GLU A 325 2.79 -29.55 38.03
CA GLU A 325 4.01 -29.83 38.79
C GLU A 325 5.22 -29.66 37.87
N HIS A 326 6.15 -28.79 38.27
CA HIS A 326 7.40 -28.55 37.56
C HIS A 326 8.53 -28.38 38.58
N ASP A 327 9.63 -29.13 38.40
CA ASP A 327 10.80 -29.11 39.29
C ASP A 327 10.47 -29.26 40.79
N GLY A 328 9.45 -30.06 41.12
CA GLY A 328 9.01 -30.33 42.49
C GLY A 328 8.20 -29.20 43.14
N VAL A 329 7.76 -28.21 42.35
CA VAL A 329 6.84 -27.15 42.78
C VAL A 329 5.51 -27.34 42.05
N THR A 330 4.41 -27.19 42.78
CA THR A 330 3.05 -27.22 42.23
C THR A 330 2.56 -25.79 41.99
N TYR A 331 2.03 -25.55 40.80
CA TYR A 331 1.46 -24.29 40.35
C TYR A 331 -0.02 -24.48 40.07
N ASP A 332 -0.86 -23.88 40.89
CA ASP A 332 -2.32 -23.97 40.89
C ASP A 332 -3.01 -22.59 40.78
N ASP A 333 -2.26 -21.58 40.32
CA ASP A 333 -2.65 -20.17 40.17
C ASP A 333 -2.98 -19.80 38.71
N TRP A 334 -3.44 -20.77 37.93
CA TRP A 334 -3.73 -20.62 36.52
C TRP A 334 -5.12 -20.00 36.26
N PHE A 335 -5.24 -19.26 35.17
CA PHE A 335 -6.47 -18.59 34.78
C PHE A 335 -6.61 -18.49 33.25
N LEU A 336 -7.82 -18.19 32.78
CA LEU A 336 -8.10 -17.96 31.37
C LEU A 336 -7.66 -16.53 31.01
N PRO A 337 -6.82 -16.33 29.97
CA PRO A 337 -6.30 -15.00 29.63
C PRO A 337 -7.42 -14.03 29.26
N SER A 338 -7.30 -12.75 29.61
CA SER A 338 -8.10 -11.70 29.01
C SER A 338 -7.84 -11.61 27.51
N HIS A 339 -8.67 -10.86 26.80
CA HIS A 339 -8.53 -10.75 25.36
C HIS A 339 -7.18 -10.14 24.92
N ASP A 340 -6.70 -9.08 25.58
CA ASP A 340 -5.41 -8.50 25.23
C ASP A 340 -4.26 -9.45 25.58
N GLU A 341 -4.36 -10.19 26.69
CA GLU A 341 -3.39 -11.24 27.06
C GLU A 341 -3.32 -12.37 26.04
N LEU A 342 -4.46 -12.77 25.47
CA LEU A 342 -4.52 -13.79 24.43
C LEU A 342 -3.90 -13.30 23.11
N ALA A 343 -4.20 -12.06 22.72
CA ALA A 343 -3.59 -11.43 21.55
C ALA A 343 -2.06 -11.35 21.69
N LEU A 344 -1.58 -11.05 22.91
CA LEU A 344 -0.18 -11.09 23.29
C LEU A 344 0.47 -12.46 23.11
N MET A 345 -0.21 -13.53 23.53
CA MET A 345 0.29 -14.90 23.33
C MET A 345 0.44 -15.22 21.85
N TYR A 346 -0.48 -14.77 20.99
CA TYR A 346 -0.35 -14.91 19.55
C TYR A 346 0.90 -14.16 19.03
N GLN A 347 1.00 -12.86 19.34
CA GLN A 347 2.07 -11.98 18.84
C GLN A 347 3.45 -12.45 19.30
N VAL A 348 3.60 -12.80 20.57
CA VAL A 348 4.92 -13.10 21.16
C VAL A 348 5.30 -14.57 20.97
N LEU A 349 4.38 -15.49 21.25
CA LEU A 349 4.69 -16.91 21.22
C LEU A 349 4.40 -17.54 19.86
N HIS A 350 3.17 -17.43 19.37
CA HIS A 350 2.76 -18.14 18.16
C HIS A 350 3.51 -17.67 16.92
N GLN A 351 3.62 -16.34 16.70
CA GLN A 351 4.38 -15.80 15.57
C GLN A 351 5.87 -16.14 15.62
N SER A 352 6.41 -16.36 16.83
CA SER A 352 7.80 -16.78 17.04
C SER A 352 7.99 -18.30 16.95
N GLY A 353 6.94 -19.08 16.64
CA GLY A 353 6.99 -20.54 16.62
C GLY A 353 7.15 -21.20 17.99
N LEU A 354 6.80 -20.49 19.07
CA LEU A 354 6.90 -20.94 20.47
C LEU A 354 5.52 -21.32 21.04
N GLY A 355 5.50 -22.02 22.18
CA GLY A 355 4.25 -22.37 22.89
C GLY A 355 3.40 -23.49 22.27
N GLY A 356 3.72 -23.95 21.06
CA GLY A 356 3.05 -25.09 20.43
C GLY A 356 1.57 -24.84 20.12
N PHE A 357 1.21 -23.58 19.85
CA PHE A 357 -0.15 -23.20 19.49
C PHE A 357 -0.53 -23.73 18.10
N PHE A 358 -1.75 -24.25 17.99
CA PHE A 358 -2.39 -24.60 16.72
C PHE A 358 -2.98 -23.36 16.03
N ASN A 359 -3.03 -23.36 14.70
CA ASN A 359 -3.72 -22.35 13.90
C ASN A 359 -5.24 -22.57 14.00
N THR A 360 -5.86 -22.07 15.06
CA THR A 360 -7.29 -22.23 15.36
C THR A 360 -7.77 -21.16 16.35
N TYR A 361 -9.01 -21.26 16.80
CA TYR A 361 -9.63 -20.33 17.74
C TYR A 361 -9.24 -20.65 19.19
N TYR A 362 -8.90 -19.63 19.98
CA TYR A 362 -8.67 -19.73 21.42
C TYR A 362 -9.59 -18.79 22.19
N TRP A 363 -10.18 -19.27 23.28
CA TRP A 363 -11.02 -18.45 24.15
C TRP A 363 -10.20 -17.47 24.99
N SER A 364 -10.72 -16.26 25.13
CA SER A 364 -10.33 -15.34 26.22
C SER A 364 -11.39 -15.36 27.33
N SER A 365 -11.07 -14.78 28.49
CA SER A 365 -11.99 -14.58 29.60
C SER A 365 -12.91 -13.37 29.43
N SER A 366 -12.68 -12.54 28.41
CA SER A 366 -13.41 -11.29 28.24
C SER A 366 -14.79 -11.57 27.62
N GLU A 367 -15.83 -11.14 28.34
CA GLU A 367 -17.23 -11.30 27.99
C GLU A 367 -17.75 -10.07 27.25
N ARG A 368 -18.55 -10.28 26.20
CA ARG A 368 -19.23 -9.19 25.49
C ARG A 368 -20.67 -8.99 25.94
N SER A 369 -21.39 -10.09 26.15
CA SER A 369 -22.79 -10.10 26.54
C SER A 369 -23.15 -11.42 27.23
N SER A 370 -24.41 -11.57 27.64
CA SER A 370 -24.91 -12.82 28.22
C SER A 370 -24.73 -14.05 27.33
N ALA A 371 -24.60 -13.88 26.01
CA ALA A 371 -24.46 -14.97 25.05
C ALA A 371 -23.14 -15.01 24.28
N ILE A 372 -22.31 -13.96 24.38
CA ILE A 372 -21.14 -13.76 23.52
C ILE A 372 -19.89 -13.47 24.37
N ALA A 373 -18.77 -14.08 24.00
CA ALA A 373 -17.45 -13.81 24.55
C ALA A 373 -16.41 -13.65 23.42
N PHE A 374 -15.23 -13.13 23.77
CA PHE A 374 -14.15 -12.90 22.82
C PHE A 374 -13.25 -14.14 22.64
N MET A 375 -12.77 -14.34 21.42
CA MET A 375 -11.76 -15.33 21.05
C MET A 375 -10.83 -14.76 19.98
N ASP A 376 -9.66 -15.38 19.82
CA ASP A 376 -8.72 -15.04 18.75
C ASP A 376 -8.47 -16.21 17.81
N ASN A 377 -8.39 -15.92 16.51
CA ASN A 377 -8.00 -16.89 15.49
C ASN A 377 -6.48 -16.84 15.26
N PHE A 378 -5.78 -17.86 15.74
CA PHE A 378 -4.33 -17.96 15.59
C PHE A 378 -3.90 -18.34 14.17
N SER A 379 -4.83 -18.52 13.23
CA SER A 379 -4.52 -18.65 11.79
C SER A 379 -4.43 -17.30 11.08
N ASP A 380 -5.20 -16.31 11.55
CA ASP A 380 -5.36 -14.99 10.93
C ASP A 380 -6.11 -14.04 11.91
N PRO A 381 -5.39 -13.27 12.75
CA PRO A 381 -6.02 -12.40 13.76
C PRO A 381 -6.13 -10.98 13.23
N THR A 382 -7.00 -10.79 12.25
CA THR A 382 -7.26 -9.46 11.70
C THR A 382 -8.14 -8.61 12.61
N GLU A 383 -8.97 -9.20 13.47
CA GLU A 383 -9.83 -8.50 14.45
C GLU A 383 -10.28 -9.45 15.60
N PRO A 384 -10.67 -8.92 16.78
CA PRO A 384 -11.34 -9.67 17.84
C PRO A 384 -12.54 -10.44 17.31
N LEU A 385 -12.64 -11.74 17.60
CA LEU A 385 -13.81 -12.52 17.21
C LEU A 385 -14.79 -12.64 18.38
N GLU A 386 -16.01 -12.19 18.12
CA GLU A 386 -17.16 -12.37 19.00
C GLU A 386 -17.86 -13.69 18.65
N ALA A 387 -17.90 -14.63 19.60
CA ALA A 387 -18.52 -15.93 19.38
C ALA A 387 -19.52 -16.28 20.47
N ALA A 388 -20.52 -17.10 20.10
CA ALA A 388 -21.46 -17.67 21.06
C ALA A 388 -20.68 -18.45 22.12
N LYS A 389 -21.01 -18.25 23.41
CA LYS A 389 -20.31 -18.92 24.52
C LYS A 389 -20.35 -20.45 24.47
N THR A 390 -21.28 -21.01 23.70
CA THR A 390 -21.44 -22.44 23.44
C THR A 390 -20.57 -22.95 22.28
N TYR A 391 -19.85 -22.08 21.59
CA TYR A 391 -18.90 -22.48 20.55
C TYR A 391 -17.71 -23.23 21.16
N CYS A 392 -17.19 -24.21 20.44
CA CYS A 392 -16.06 -25.01 20.89
C CYS A 392 -14.76 -24.43 20.32
N ALA A 393 -13.88 -23.93 21.19
CA ALA A 393 -12.56 -23.42 20.83
C ALA A 393 -11.47 -24.06 21.71
N HIS A 394 -10.21 -23.78 21.42
CA HIS A 394 -9.10 -24.19 22.26
C HIS A 394 -8.98 -23.29 23.49
N VAL A 395 -8.37 -23.83 24.54
CA VAL A 395 -8.12 -23.12 25.79
C VAL A 395 -6.67 -23.34 26.20
N ARG A 396 -5.96 -22.23 26.44
CA ARG A 396 -4.61 -22.23 26.98
C ARG A 396 -4.61 -21.34 28.22
N ALA A 397 -4.35 -21.93 29.38
CA ALA A 397 -4.26 -21.18 30.62
C ALA A 397 -2.99 -20.32 30.66
N ILE A 398 -3.04 -19.24 31.43
CA ILE A 398 -1.88 -18.43 31.79
C ILE A 398 -1.81 -18.24 33.31
N ARG A 399 -0.66 -17.81 33.82
CA ARG A 399 -0.49 -17.41 35.21
C ARG A 399 0.31 -16.13 35.32
N ALA A 400 0.16 -15.42 36.43
CA ALA A 400 0.82 -14.16 36.73
C ALA A 400 1.70 -14.31 37.98
N PHE A 401 2.96 -13.87 37.93
CA PHE A 401 3.92 -14.02 39.04
C PHE A 401 4.98 -12.92 39.12
#